data_AF-A0A2L0BD88-F1
#
_entry.id   AF-A0A2L0BD88-F1
#
_cell.length_a   1.000
_cell.length_b   1.000
_cell.length_c   1.000
_cell.angle_alpha   90.00
_cell.angle_beta   90.00
_cell.angle_gamma   90.00
#
_symmetry.space_group_name_H-M   'P 1'
#
loop_
_entity.id
_entity.type
_entity.pdbx_description
1 polymer ?
#
loop_
_entity_poly.entity_id
_entity_poly.type
_entity_poly.pdbx_seq_one_letter_code
_entity_poly.pdbx_strand_id
1 'polypeptide(L)'
;PQLSAYRDHLLSETHLQGALSLKECIANPDLAFNRGILEPLASLRRIGKIDGSNCVILVDGLCEAEYHRPDHGDTITSFLVKHIPLFPSWLKIVATIRTQLHEISKQLPFTRISLDNINTNENLQKDILEFINYRVKNSSSIQTNITASGVIEHLSQTKFAQHLLTLSQGSFLFAKLTLDLIERRHLVVKSSGYKVLPVSLAQIYLLHFNLRFPTLRSFEKVTHILSVCLAALYPLTLLEIYYSVNSLLVDTFLPWDEFLQRFKLLSGFLVKRL
;
A
#
# COMPACT_ATOMS: atom_id res chain seq x y z
N PRO A 1 1.86 -24.59 0.52
CA PRO A 1 2.27 -23.61 1.56
C PRO A 1 3.74 -23.86 1.91
N GLN A 2 4.53 -22.83 2.21
CA GLN A 2 5.96 -23.00 2.53
C GLN A 2 6.19 -23.80 3.83
N LEU A 3 5.25 -23.74 4.77
CA LEU A 3 5.29 -24.50 6.03
C LEU A 3 4.26 -25.64 6.02
N SER A 4 4.38 -26.56 5.06
CA SER A 4 3.48 -27.71 4.92
C SER A 4 3.45 -28.59 6.18
N ALA A 5 4.61 -28.90 6.75
CA ALA A 5 4.70 -29.70 7.97
C ALA A 5 3.96 -29.09 9.17
N TYR A 6 3.98 -27.76 9.31
CA TYR A 6 3.23 -27.07 10.34
C TYR A 6 1.72 -27.10 10.07
N ARG A 7 1.30 -26.92 8.81
CA ARG A 7 -0.10 -27.08 8.43
C ARG A 7 -0.61 -28.48 8.76
N ASP A 8 0.13 -29.52 8.40
CA ASP A 8 -0.30 -30.90 8.61
C ASP A 8 -0.38 -31.21 10.11
N HIS A 9 0.57 -30.71 10.90
CA HIS A 9 0.53 -30.81 12.36
C HIS A 9 -0.66 -30.06 12.97
N LEU A 10 -0.96 -28.85 12.49
CA LEU A 10 -2.13 -28.08 12.91
C LEU A 10 -3.43 -28.79 12.58
N LEU A 11 -3.53 -29.44 11.42
CA LEU A 11 -4.72 -30.19 11.01
C LEU A 11 -4.88 -31.50 11.78
N SER A 12 -3.79 -32.13 12.21
CA SER A 12 -3.84 -33.38 12.98
C SER A 12 -4.14 -33.16 14.47
N GLU A 13 -3.72 -32.03 15.03
CA GLU A 13 -3.80 -31.76 16.48
C GLU A 13 -4.99 -30.87 16.86
N THR A 14 -6.03 -31.46 17.44
CA THR A 14 -7.24 -30.73 17.88
C THR A 14 -6.96 -29.69 18.98
N HIS A 15 -6.03 -29.99 19.89
CA HIS A 15 -5.63 -29.06 20.94
C HIS A 15 -4.99 -27.79 20.35
N LEU A 16 -4.22 -27.93 19.27
CA LEU A 16 -3.55 -26.82 18.60
C LEU A 16 -4.56 -25.94 17.84
N GLN A 17 -5.56 -26.55 17.21
CA GLN A 17 -6.69 -25.85 16.60
C GLN A 17 -7.50 -25.07 17.65
N GLY A 18 -7.71 -25.67 18.84
CA GLY A 18 -8.37 -25.00 19.95
C GLY A 18 -7.60 -23.77 20.43
N ALA A 19 -6.28 -23.91 20.61
CA ALA A 19 -5.39 -22.82 21.04
C ALA A 19 -5.35 -21.65 20.03
N LEU A 20 -5.53 -21.93 18.74
CA LEU A 20 -5.59 -20.92 17.68
C LEU A 20 -7.02 -20.52 17.28
N SER A 21 -8.03 -20.94 18.04
CA SER A 21 -9.40 -20.51 17.79
C SER A 21 -9.55 -19.00 18.02
N LEU A 22 -10.48 -18.38 17.30
CA LEU A 22 -10.72 -16.93 17.41
C LEU A 22 -10.96 -16.49 18.87
N LYS A 23 -11.69 -17.30 19.63
CA LYS A 23 -11.97 -17.05 21.05
C LYS A 23 -10.68 -16.99 21.87
N GLU A 24 -9.80 -17.97 21.74
CA GLU A 24 -8.54 -18.04 22.50
C GLU A 24 -7.55 -16.94 22.04
N CYS A 25 -7.50 -16.66 20.74
CA CYS A 25 -6.69 -15.55 20.21
C CYS A 25 -7.11 -14.18 20.76
N ILE A 26 -8.42 -13.96 20.97
CA ILE A 26 -8.94 -12.73 21.58
C ILE A 26 -8.69 -12.73 23.10
N ALA A 27 -8.90 -13.87 23.76
CA ALA A 27 -8.78 -13.97 25.21
C ALA A 27 -7.33 -13.85 25.70
N ASN A 28 -6.37 -14.49 25.00
CA ASN A 28 -4.96 -14.45 25.34
C ASN A 28 -4.08 -14.62 24.08
N PRO A 29 -3.82 -13.52 23.34
CA PRO A 29 -3.02 -13.58 22.11
C PRO A 29 -1.58 -14.04 22.35
N ASP A 30 -1.01 -13.76 23.53
CA ASP A 30 0.35 -14.20 23.88
C ASP A 30 0.45 -15.72 23.95
N LEU A 31 -0.50 -16.35 24.65
CA LEU A 31 -0.52 -17.79 24.83
C LEU A 31 -0.80 -18.50 23.51
N ALA A 32 -1.78 -18.00 22.76
CA ALA A 32 -2.15 -18.50 21.44
C ALA A 32 -0.95 -18.43 20.47
N PHE A 33 -0.20 -17.33 20.46
CA PHE A 33 0.95 -17.19 19.58
C PHE A 33 2.12 -18.10 19.99
N ASN A 34 2.45 -18.16 21.27
CA ASN A 34 3.57 -18.97 21.75
C ASN A 34 3.32 -20.47 21.58
N ARG A 35 2.21 -20.98 22.12
CA ARG A 35 1.87 -22.42 22.07
C ARG A 35 1.30 -22.85 20.74
N GLY A 36 0.59 -21.95 20.07
CA GLY A 36 -0.04 -22.22 18.79
C GLY A 36 0.92 -22.15 17.62
N ILE A 37 1.89 -21.23 17.64
CA ILE A 37 2.74 -20.94 16.46
C ILE A 37 4.22 -21.18 16.78
N LEU A 38 4.81 -20.49 17.75
CA LEU A 38 6.27 -20.52 17.95
C LEU A 38 6.79 -21.89 18.40
N GLU A 39 6.19 -22.49 19.42
CA GLU A 39 6.60 -23.79 19.96
C GLU A 39 6.47 -24.92 18.94
N PRO A 40 5.34 -25.08 18.21
CA PRO A 40 5.23 -26.11 17.18
C PRO A 40 6.21 -25.90 16.03
N LEU A 41 6.42 -24.66 15.58
CA LEU A 41 7.41 -24.38 14.54
C LEU A 41 8.83 -24.74 14.99
N ALA A 42 9.20 -24.41 16.23
CA ALA A 42 10.49 -24.79 16.80
C ALA A 42 10.64 -26.31 16.94
N SER A 43 9.58 -27.01 17.36
CA SER A 43 9.56 -28.48 17.49
C SER A 43 9.75 -29.17 16.15
N LEU A 44 8.95 -28.77 15.15
CA LEU A 44 9.01 -29.32 13.79
C LEU A 44 10.37 -29.08 13.12
N ARG A 45 10.98 -27.92 13.37
CA ARG A 45 12.35 -27.64 12.90
C ARG A 45 13.37 -28.55 13.59
N ARG A 46 13.23 -28.77 14.90
CA ARG A 46 14.16 -29.62 15.68
C ARG A 46 14.16 -31.08 15.19
N ILE A 47 13.00 -31.59 14.80
CA ILE A 47 12.85 -32.97 14.26
C ILE A 47 13.10 -33.06 12.74
N GLY A 48 13.56 -31.98 12.10
CA GLY A 48 13.92 -31.98 10.68
C GLY A 48 12.72 -32.00 9.71
N LYS A 49 11.50 -31.70 10.17
CA LYS A 49 10.32 -31.63 9.30
C LYS A 49 10.17 -30.28 8.58
N ILE A 50 10.83 -29.24 9.08
CA ILE A 50 10.95 -27.95 8.40
C ILE A 50 12.38 -27.85 7.89
N ASP A 51 12.53 -27.65 6.59
CA ASP A 51 13.82 -27.52 5.90
C ASP A 51 14.71 -26.48 6.57
N GLY A 52 16.03 -26.62 6.43
CA GLY A 52 17.07 -25.78 7.02
C GLY A 52 17.06 -24.30 6.60
N SER A 53 16.20 -23.87 5.68
CA SER A 53 16.16 -22.51 5.16
C SER A 53 15.64 -21.50 6.20
N ASN A 54 16.01 -20.23 6.00
CA ASN A 54 15.42 -19.13 6.75
C ASN A 54 14.04 -18.79 6.15
N CYS A 55 13.09 -18.46 7.01
CA CYS A 55 11.79 -17.94 6.61
C CYS A 55 11.67 -16.49 7.02
N VAL A 56 10.92 -15.70 6.25
CA VAL A 56 10.67 -14.28 6.52
C VAL A 56 9.17 -14.06 6.63
N ILE A 57 8.77 -13.42 7.72
CA ILE A 57 7.45 -12.82 7.86
C ILE A 57 7.58 -11.36 7.41
N LEU A 58 6.87 -11.01 6.34
CA LEU A 58 6.74 -9.63 5.90
C LEU A 58 5.54 -8.98 6.60
N VAL A 59 5.78 -7.91 7.35
CA VAL A 59 4.73 -7.06 7.92
C VAL A 59 4.75 -5.72 7.18
N ASP A 60 3.88 -5.59 6.19
CA ASP A 60 3.78 -4.36 5.41
C ASP A 60 2.92 -3.33 6.14
N GLY A 61 3.52 -2.20 6.53
CA GLY A 61 2.85 -1.07 7.15
C GLY A 61 2.53 -1.26 8.64
N LEU A 62 3.55 -1.48 9.49
CA LEU A 62 3.37 -1.57 10.95
C LEU A 62 2.56 -0.41 11.55
N CYS A 63 2.71 0.78 10.99
CA CYS A 63 2.01 1.98 11.43
C CYS A 63 0.50 1.96 11.16
N GLU A 64 0.01 1.16 10.22
CA GLU A 64 -1.42 1.11 9.91
C GLU A 64 -2.22 0.52 11.08
N ALA A 65 -1.62 -0.41 11.84
CA ALA A 65 -2.22 -0.95 13.06
C ALA A 65 -2.34 0.09 14.19
N GLU A 66 -1.55 1.17 14.15
CA GLU A 66 -1.58 2.20 15.19
C GLU A 66 -2.83 3.08 15.09
N TYR A 67 -3.39 3.28 13.88
CA TYR A 67 -4.65 4.02 13.70
C TYR A 67 -5.87 3.29 14.31
N HIS A 68 -5.77 1.96 14.46
CA HIS A 68 -6.80 1.11 15.04
C HIS A 68 -6.38 0.55 16.40
N ARG A 69 -5.51 1.27 17.11
CA ARG A 69 -5.06 0.88 18.45
C ARG A 69 -6.29 0.58 19.33
N PRO A 70 -6.38 -0.62 19.91
CA PRO A 70 -7.50 -0.94 20.79
C PRO A 70 -7.34 -0.19 22.12
N ASP A 71 -8.46 0.07 22.80
CA ASP A 71 -8.45 0.65 24.15
C ASP A 71 -7.68 -0.24 25.14
N HIS A 72 -7.67 -1.56 24.87
CA HIS A 72 -6.98 -2.58 25.67
C HIS A 72 -6.25 -3.57 24.76
N GLY A 73 -5.01 -3.90 25.12
CA GLY A 73 -4.18 -4.87 24.41
C GLY A 73 -3.07 -4.24 23.57
N ASP A 74 -2.38 -5.10 22.83
CA ASP A 74 -1.21 -4.73 22.04
C ASP A 74 -1.59 -4.28 20.62
N THR A 75 -0.84 -3.32 20.06
CA THR A 75 -0.78 -3.17 18.60
C THR A 75 0.17 -4.22 18.04
N ILE A 76 0.18 -4.42 16.71
CA ILE A 76 1.14 -5.35 16.09
C ILE A 76 2.58 -5.03 16.53
N THR A 77 2.92 -3.74 16.64
CA THR A 77 4.26 -3.32 17.04
C THR A 77 4.59 -3.70 18.48
N SER A 78 3.73 -3.37 19.46
CA SER A 78 4.01 -3.71 20.87
C SER A 78 3.96 -5.23 21.11
N PHE A 79 3.08 -5.93 20.40
CA PHE A 79 3.02 -7.39 20.39
C PHE A 79 4.35 -8.01 19.92
N LEU A 80 4.92 -7.50 18.82
CA LEU A 80 6.21 -7.97 18.31
C LEU A 80 7.35 -7.67 19.29
N VAL A 81 7.39 -6.48 19.89
CA VAL A 81 8.42 -6.12 20.90
C VAL A 81 8.48 -7.17 22.01
N LYS A 82 7.31 -7.62 22.49
CA LYS A 82 7.19 -8.63 23.55
C LYS A 82 7.65 -10.02 23.12
N HIS A 83 7.40 -10.41 21.88
CA HIS A 83 7.59 -11.81 21.44
C HIS A 83 8.87 -12.07 20.67
N ILE A 84 9.50 -11.05 20.07
CA ILE A 84 10.74 -11.23 19.31
C ILE A 84 11.84 -12.01 20.05
N PRO A 85 12.05 -11.87 21.37
CA PRO A 85 13.01 -12.69 22.10
C PRO A 85 12.73 -14.21 22.03
N LEU A 86 11.48 -14.60 21.80
CA LEU A 86 11.03 -16.00 21.71
C LEU A 86 11.08 -16.53 20.26
N PHE A 87 11.32 -15.68 19.27
CA PHE A 87 11.35 -16.11 17.88
C PHE A 87 12.53 -17.06 17.62
N PRO A 88 12.31 -18.17 16.90
CA PRO A 88 13.40 -19.02 16.50
C PRO A 88 14.32 -18.29 15.52
N SER A 89 15.63 -18.53 15.61
CA SER A 89 16.65 -17.77 14.86
C SER A 89 16.51 -17.84 13.34
N TRP A 90 15.84 -18.87 12.80
CA TRP A 90 15.59 -19.03 11.37
C TRP A 90 14.35 -18.28 10.86
N LEU A 91 13.46 -17.83 11.76
CA LEU A 91 12.26 -17.08 11.41
C LEU A 91 12.50 -15.59 11.64
N LYS A 92 12.64 -14.84 10.55
CA LYS A 92 12.95 -13.40 10.56
C LYS A 92 11.70 -12.58 10.32
N ILE A 93 11.72 -11.33 10.79
CA ILE A 93 10.70 -10.33 10.46
C ILE A 93 11.35 -9.26 9.61
N VAL A 94 10.70 -8.95 8.50
CA VAL A 94 10.94 -7.72 7.74
C VAL A 94 9.66 -6.90 7.86
N ALA A 95 9.78 -5.68 8.35
CA ALA A 95 8.63 -4.82 8.54
C ALA A 95 8.86 -3.46 7.90
N THR A 96 7.82 -2.91 7.28
CA THR A 96 7.85 -1.56 6.70
C THR A 96 7.07 -0.61 7.60
N ILE A 97 7.53 0.64 7.66
CA ILE A 97 6.88 1.68 8.45
C ILE A 97 7.05 3.02 7.74
N ARG A 98 6.03 3.87 7.81
CA ARG A 98 6.18 5.25 7.32
C ARG A 98 7.06 6.05 8.26
N THR A 99 7.96 6.85 7.69
CA THR A 99 8.93 7.64 8.44
C THR A 99 8.30 8.61 9.43
N GLN A 100 7.08 9.11 9.16
CA GLN A 100 6.36 9.97 10.11
C GLN A 100 5.99 9.27 11.42
N LEU A 101 5.89 7.93 11.39
CA LEU A 101 5.46 7.10 12.54
C LEU A 101 6.57 6.16 13.02
N HIS A 102 7.82 6.32 12.56
CA HIS A 102 8.93 5.43 12.91
C HIS A 102 9.15 5.27 14.43
N GLU A 103 8.74 6.29 15.20
CA GLU A 103 8.72 6.33 16.66
C GLU A 103 8.08 5.10 17.31
N ILE A 104 6.99 4.57 16.75
CA ILE A 104 6.30 3.40 17.32
C ILE A 104 7.18 2.14 17.33
N SER A 105 8.13 2.06 16.38
CA SER A 105 9.04 0.92 16.22
C SER A 105 10.31 1.03 17.06
N LYS A 106 10.43 2.08 17.90
CA LYS A 106 11.68 2.38 18.61
C LYS A 106 12.21 1.25 19.49
N GLN A 107 11.30 0.50 20.10
CA GLN A 107 11.62 -0.59 21.01
C GLN A 107 11.95 -1.91 20.28
N LEU A 108 11.68 -2.01 18.98
CA LEU A 108 12.03 -3.19 18.21
C LEU A 108 13.56 -3.26 18.02
N PRO A 109 14.21 -4.39 18.36
CA PRO A 109 15.65 -4.58 18.22
C PRO A 109 16.05 -4.92 16.78
N PHE A 110 15.45 -4.25 15.80
CA PHE A 110 15.66 -4.53 14.38
C PHE A 110 16.68 -3.59 13.76
N THR A 111 17.40 -4.09 12.76
CA THR A 111 18.19 -3.26 11.86
C THR A 111 17.26 -2.33 11.08
N ARG A 112 17.55 -1.03 11.10
CA ARG A 112 16.76 0.00 10.42
C ARG A 112 17.40 0.37 9.09
N ILE A 113 16.59 0.37 8.04
CA ILE A 113 16.98 0.82 6.71
C ILE A 113 16.02 1.95 6.34
N SER A 114 16.54 3.15 6.07
CA SER A 114 15.75 4.30 5.60
C SER A 114 15.85 4.40 4.08
N LEU A 115 14.71 4.54 3.41
CA LEU A 115 14.62 4.77 1.96
C LEU A 115 14.39 6.25 1.61
N ASP A 116 14.30 7.14 2.61
CA ASP A 116 13.96 8.57 2.41
C ASP A 116 15.18 9.48 2.27
N ASN A 117 16.38 8.92 2.31
CA ASN A 117 17.64 9.65 2.36
C ASN A 117 18.10 10.14 0.97
N ILE A 118 17.22 10.77 0.19
CA ILE A 118 17.50 11.16 -1.21
C ILE A 118 18.68 12.14 -1.35
N ASN A 119 18.90 13.00 -0.36
CA ASN A 119 19.98 13.99 -0.39
C ASN A 119 21.36 13.40 -0.09
N THR A 120 21.42 12.24 0.57
CA THR A 120 22.69 11.59 0.96
C THR A 120 22.95 10.29 0.21
N ASN A 121 21.93 9.69 -0.41
CA ASN A 121 22.04 8.45 -1.15
C ASN A 121 21.96 8.69 -2.66
N GLU A 122 23.13 8.81 -3.29
CA GLU A 122 23.25 9.00 -4.74
C GLU A 122 22.63 7.86 -5.55
N ASN A 123 22.60 6.63 -5.01
CA ASN A 123 21.98 5.50 -5.70
C ASN A 123 20.47 5.70 -5.88
N LEU A 124 19.77 6.26 -4.89
CA LEU A 124 18.33 6.55 -5.01
C LEU A 124 18.06 7.57 -6.13
N GLN A 125 18.89 8.61 -6.23
CA GLN A 125 18.76 9.60 -7.29
C GLN A 125 19.01 8.96 -8.67
N LYS A 126 20.04 8.12 -8.76
CA LYS A 126 20.39 7.39 -9.97
C LYS A 126 19.27 6.45 -10.41
N ASP A 127 18.71 5.66 -9.51
CA ASP A 127 17.67 4.67 -9.81
C ASP A 127 16.37 5.36 -10.28
N ILE A 128 15.97 6.47 -9.65
CA ILE A 128 14.80 7.25 -10.08
C ILE A 128 15.05 7.88 -11.45
N LEU A 129 16.24 8.46 -11.66
CA LEU A 129 16.60 9.06 -12.93
C LEU A 129 16.62 8.01 -14.06
N GLU A 130 17.16 6.82 -13.79
CA GLU A 130 17.15 5.68 -14.71
C GLU A 130 15.72 5.25 -15.04
N PHE A 131 14.85 5.14 -14.04
CA PHE A 131 13.43 4.85 -14.24
C PHE A 131 12.73 5.91 -15.11
N ILE A 132 12.95 7.20 -14.83
CA ILE A 132 12.37 8.30 -15.63
C ILE A 132 12.86 8.22 -17.07
N ASN A 133 14.18 8.09 -17.27
CA ASN A 133 14.76 7.99 -18.61
C ASN A 133 14.27 6.76 -19.37
N TYR A 134 14.13 5.62 -18.68
CA TYR A 134 13.55 4.41 -19.26
C TYR A 134 12.11 4.67 -19.73
N ARG A 135 11.26 5.30 -18.92
CA ARG A 135 9.87 5.61 -19.30
C ARG A 135 9.79 6.59 -20.46
N VAL A 136 10.62 7.64 -20.46
CA VAL A 136 10.69 8.62 -21.56
C VAL A 136 11.15 7.96 -22.85
N LYS A 137 12.21 7.13 -22.81
CA LYS A 137 12.75 6.46 -24.00
C LYS A 137 11.75 5.47 -24.62
N ASN A 138 10.95 4.79 -23.80
CA ASN A 138 10.04 3.75 -24.26
C ASN A 138 8.61 4.25 -24.57
N SER A 139 8.33 5.55 -24.46
CA SER A 139 7.01 6.12 -24.75
C SER A 139 7.08 7.32 -25.68
N SER A 140 6.70 7.12 -26.94
CA SER A 140 6.62 8.18 -27.95
C SER A 140 5.63 9.29 -27.57
N SER A 141 4.57 8.94 -26.83
CA SER A 141 3.60 9.91 -26.31
C SER A 141 4.23 10.84 -25.30
N ILE A 142 5.10 10.33 -24.41
CA ILE A 142 5.84 11.16 -23.46
C ILE A 142 6.84 12.05 -24.22
N GLN A 143 7.64 11.49 -25.14
CA GLN A 143 8.63 12.23 -25.93
C GLN A 143 8.00 13.41 -26.67
N THR A 144 6.89 13.17 -27.37
CA THR A 144 6.16 14.20 -28.12
C THR A 144 5.61 15.30 -27.22
N ASN A 145 5.19 14.95 -26.00
CA ASN A 145 4.58 15.89 -25.07
C ASN A 145 5.60 16.81 -24.40
N ILE A 146 6.80 16.30 -24.08
CA ILE A 146 7.86 17.07 -23.39
C ILE A 146 8.77 17.86 -24.35
N THR A 147 8.78 17.51 -25.64
CA THR A 147 9.63 18.19 -26.62
C THR A 147 8.96 19.47 -27.10
N ALA A 148 9.47 20.63 -26.65
CA ALA A 148 9.03 21.92 -27.14
C ALA A 148 9.48 22.14 -28.60
N SER A 149 8.58 22.70 -29.43
CA SER A 149 8.86 23.00 -30.83
C SER A 149 10.11 23.89 -30.97
N GLY A 150 11.11 23.44 -31.73
CA GLY A 150 12.33 24.19 -32.03
C GLY A 150 13.53 23.94 -31.11
N VAL A 151 13.45 23.01 -30.15
CA VAL A 151 14.57 22.62 -29.28
C VAL A 151 15.11 21.25 -29.69
N ILE A 152 16.44 21.03 -29.57
CA ILE A 152 17.06 19.71 -29.76
C ILE A 152 16.42 18.71 -28.78
N GLU A 153 15.81 17.66 -29.34
CA GLU A 153 14.98 16.69 -28.62
C GLU A 153 15.70 16.10 -27.39
N HIS A 154 16.93 15.61 -27.55
CA HIS A 154 17.73 15.06 -26.45
C HIS A 154 17.98 16.05 -25.29
N LEU A 155 18.19 17.33 -25.58
CA LEU A 155 18.41 18.34 -24.55
C LEU A 155 17.13 18.62 -23.75
N SER A 156 15.96 18.58 -24.42
CA SER A 156 14.66 18.75 -23.76
C SER A 156 14.33 17.58 -22.82
N GLN A 157 14.58 16.34 -23.28
CA GLN A 157 14.35 15.12 -22.51
C GLN A 157 15.22 15.08 -21.24
N THR A 158 16.51 15.38 -21.37
CA THR A 158 17.43 15.41 -20.23
C THR A 158 17.05 16.48 -19.20
N LYS A 159 16.69 17.69 -19.65
CA LYS A 159 16.23 18.77 -18.76
C LYS A 159 14.95 18.39 -18.03
N PHE A 160 13.99 17.77 -18.73
CA PHE A 160 12.75 17.28 -18.15
C PHE A 160 13.02 16.20 -17.10
N ALA A 161 13.85 15.20 -17.42
CA ALA A 161 14.16 14.10 -16.51
C ALA A 161 14.81 14.60 -15.21
N GLN A 162 15.75 15.55 -15.31
CA GLN A 162 16.37 16.18 -14.15
C GLN A 162 15.38 16.98 -13.32
N HIS A 163 14.50 17.74 -13.97
CA HIS A 163 13.48 18.50 -13.25
C HIS A 163 12.47 17.59 -12.52
N LEU A 164 12.01 16.52 -13.17
CA LEU A 164 11.12 15.54 -12.56
C LEU A 164 11.80 14.78 -11.41
N LEU A 165 13.09 14.46 -11.54
CA LEU A 165 13.90 13.89 -10.46
C LEU A 165 13.85 14.79 -9.22
N THR A 166 14.11 16.10 -9.38
CA THR A 166 14.04 17.07 -8.28
C THR A 166 12.64 17.13 -7.66
N LEU A 167 11.57 17.14 -8.46
CA LEU A 167 10.20 17.16 -7.95
C LEU A 167 9.81 15.86 -7.24
N SER A 168 10.39 14.72 -7.63
CA SER A 168 10.03 13.42 -7.06
C SER A 168 10.38 13.28 -5.58
N GLN A 169 11.40 14.00 -5.09
CA GLN A 169 11.86 13.93 -3.71
C GLN A 169 12.05 12.48 -3.21
N GLY A 170 12.55 11.58 -4.07
CA GLY A 170 12.73 10.16 -3.74
C GLY A 170 11.53 9.26 -4.02
N SER A 171 10.38 9.81 -4.42
CA SER A 171 9.15 9.04 -4.64
C SER A 171 9.04 8.51 -6.07
N PHE A 172 9.30 7.21 -6.25
CA PHE A 172 8.98 6.50 -7.50
C PHE A 172 7.50 6.59 -7.87
N LEU A 173 6.60 6.58 -6.88
CA LEU A 173 5.17 6.68 -7.12
C LEU A 173 4.81 8.04 -7.74
N PHE A 174 5.39 9.13 -7.23
CA PHE A 174 5.19 10.45 -7.80
C PHE A 174 5.68 10.53 -9.26
N ALA A 175 6.91 10.05 -9.51
CA ALA A 175 7.49 10.05 -10.85
C ALA A 175 6.62 9.22 -11.82
N LYS A 176 6.22 8.01 -11.40
CA LYS A 176 5.35 7.12 -12.17
C LYS A 176 4.03 7.79 -12.53
N LEU A 177 3.28 8.29 -11.53
CA LEU A 177 1.96 8.87 -11.77
C LEU A 177 2.04 10.13 -12.64
N THR A 178 3.07 10.95 -12.46
CA THR A 178 3.31 12.13 -13.32
C THR A 178 3.55 11.72 -14.78
N LEU A 179 4.39 10.71 -15.00
CA LEU A 179 4.64 10.17 -16.35
C LEU A 179 3.40 9.54 -16.96
N ASP A 180 2.58 8.83 -16.17
CA ASP A 180 1.32 8.22 -16.64
C ASP A 180 0.31 9.30 -17.08
N LEU A 181 0.24 10.44 -16.38
CA LEU A 181 -0.58 11.59 -16.78
C LEU A 181 -0.12 12.20 -18.11
N ILE A 182 1.19 12.32 -18.31
CA ILE A 182 1.78 12.86 -19.55
C ILE A 182 1.53 11.89 -20.71
N GLU A 183 1.75 10.59 -20.48
CA GLU A 183 1.54 9.53 -21.47
C GLU A 183 0.09 9.48 -21.97
N ARG A 184 -0.87 9.66 -21.05
CA ARG A 184 -2.31 9.70 -21.37
C ARG A 184 -2.77 11.07 -21.91
N ARG A 185 -1.87 12.03 -22.09
CA ARG A 185 -2.14 13.42 -22.50
C ARG A 185 -3.11 14.17 -21.57
N HIS A 186 -3.24 13.72 -20.33
CA HIS A 186 -3.96 14.44 -19.27
C HIS A 186 -3.14 15.60 -18.71
N LEU A 187 -1.83 15.58 -18.93
CA LEU A 187 -0.90 16.65 -18.60
C LEU A 187 -0.07 16.98 -19.83
N VAL A 188 -0.01 18.27 -20.20
CA VAL A 188 0.69 18.71 -21.40
C VAL A 188 1.80 19.71 -21.03
N VAL A 189 3.05 19.35 -21.36
CA VAL A 189 4.26 20.05 -20.91
C VAL A 189 4.85 20.87 -22.07
N LYS A 190 4.20 21.98 -22.42
CA LYS A 190 4.61 22.84 -23.55
C LYS A 190 5.65 23.91 -23.21
N SER A 191 5.84 24.21 -21.93
CA SER A 191 6.71 25.30 -21.47
C SER A 191 8.02 24.78 -20.89
N SER A 192 9.13 25.46 -21.18
CA SER A 192 10.46 25.18 -20.62
C SER A 192 10.55 25.33 -19.10
N GLY A 193 9.60 26.02 -18.47
CA GLY A 193 9.57 26.25 -17.02
C GLY A 193 8.89 25.17 -16.20
N TYR A 194 8.32 24.13 -16.83
CA TYR A 194 7.68 22.97 -16.17
C TYR A 194 6.66 23.26 -15.05
N LYS A 195 6.16 24.50 -14.93
CA LYS A 195 5.23 24.94 -13.86
C LYS A 195 3.89 24.20 -13.84
N VAL A 196 3.55 23.53 -14.94
CA VAL A 196 2.33 22.73 -15.06
C VAL A 196 2.44 21.38 -14.33
N LEU A 197 3.66 20.92 -14.04
CA LEU A 197 3.85 19.68 -13.33
C LEU A 197 3.36 19.80 -11.88
N PRO A 198 2.64 18.79 -11.37
CA PRO A 198 2.31 18.71 -9.95
C PRO A 198 3.57 18.79 -9.09
N VAL A 199 3.45 19.32 -7.87
CA VAL A 199 4.56 19.37 -6.89
C VAL A 199 4.36 18.43 -5.69
N SER A 200 3.25 17.70 -5.66
CA SER A 200 2.98 16.67 -4.63
C SER A 200 2.05 15.58 -5.15
N LEU A 201 2.03 14.43 -4.45
CA LEU A 201 1.05 13.36 -4.70
C LEU A 201 -0.39 13.85 -4.53
N ALA A 202 -0.65 14.75 -3.58
CA ALA A 202 -1.98 15.31 -3.38
C ALA A 202 -2.49 16.06 -4.62
N GLN A 203 -1.62 16.83 -5.29
CA GLN A 203 -1.98 17.51 -6.54
C GLN A 203 -2.20 16.53 -7.69
N ILE A 204 -1.42 15.45 -7.78
CA ILE A 204 -1.62 14.38 -8.75
C ILE A 204 -3.00 13.72 -8.54
N TYR A 205 -3.33 13.35 -7.31
CA TYR A 205 -4.61 12.74 -6.98
C TYR A 205 -5.78 13.70 -7.24
N LEU A 206 -5.64 14.97 -6.88
CA LEU A 206 -6.65 16.00 -7.19
C LEU A 206 -6.87 16.14 -8.70
N LEU A 207 -5.81 16.17 -9.51
CA LEU A 207 -5.92 16.22 -10.96
C LEU A 207 -6.63 14.98 -11.51
N HIS A 208 -6.22 13.79 -11.08
CA HIS A 208 -6.90 12.54 -11.45
C HIS A 208 -8.39 12.57 -11.09
N PHE A 209 -8.72 13.08 -9.91
CA PHE A 209 -10.09 13.18 -9.44
C PHE A 209 -10.90 14.18 -10.26
N ASN A 210 -10.36 15.36 -10.55
CA ASN A 210 -11.00 16.40 -11.36
C ASN A 210 -11.20 15.94 -12.82
N LEU A 211 -10.27 15.16 -13.38
CA LEU A 211 -10.44 14.57 -14.71
C LEU A 211 -11.57 13.54 -14.73
N ARG A 212 -11.77 12.81 -13.63
CA ARG A 212 -12.87 11.84 -13.50
C ARG A 212 -14.21 12.52 -13.24
N PHE A 213 -14.21 13.55 -12.42
CA PHE A 213 -15.39 14.28 -11.95
C PHE A 213 -15.21 15.78 -12.22
N PRO A 214 -15.43 16.24 -13.47
CA PRO A 214 -15.17 17.64 -13.85
C PRO A 214 -16.12 18.65 -13.20
N THR A 215 -17.23 18.19 -12.63
CA THR A 215 -18.25 19.04 -12.01
C THR A 215 -18.66 18.50 -10.65
N LEU A 216 -19.09 19.38 -9.75
CA LEU A 216 -19.62 18.99 -8.44
C LEU A 216 -20.75 17.94 -8.58
N ARG A 217 -21.68 18.17 -9.52
CA ARG A 217 -22.79 17.24 -9.81
C ARG A 217 -22.32 15.85 -10.23
N SER A 218 -21.19 15.73 -10.92
CA SER A 218 -20.65 14.42 -11.30
C SER A 218 -20.06 13.67 -10.11
N PHE A 219 -19.45 14.39 -9.16
CA PHE A 219 -18.92 13.83 -7.92
C PHE A 219 -20.05 13.43 -6.95
N GLU A 220 -21.07 14.27 -6.79
CA GLU A 220 -22.23 14.01 -5.92
C GLU A 220 -22.90 12.65 -6.20
N LYS A 221 -22.85 12.17 -7.45
CA LYS A 221 -23.38 10.86 -7.83
C LYS A 221 -22.69 9.68 -7.13
N VAL A 222 -21.42 9.82 -6.77
CA VAL A 222 -20.59 8.75 -6.20
C VAL A 222 -20.23 9.00 -4.73
N THR A 223 -20.51 10.18 -4.18
CA THR A 223 -20.12 10.59 -2.84
C THR A 223 -20.57 9.60 -1.77
N HIS A 224 -21.82 9.15 -1.78
CA HIS A 224 -22.32 8.20 -0.78
C HIS A 224 -21.61 6.84 -0.84
N ILE A 225 -21.25 6.38 -2.04
CA ILE A 225 -20.48 5.13 -2.21
C ILE A 225 -19.10 5.30 -1.56
N LEU A 226 -18.42 6.42 -1.83
CA LEU A 226 -17.13 6.73 -1.23
C LEU A 226 -17.22 6.86 0.30
N SER A 227 -18.26 7.54 0.81
CA SER A 227 -18.48 7.70 2.25
C SER A 227 -18.65 6.35 2.95
N VAL A 228 -19.44 5.43 2.38
CA VAL A 228 -19.59 4.06 2.90
C VAL A 228 -18.26 3.32 2.89
N CYS A 229 -17.53 3.35 1.77
CA CYS A 229 -16.23 2.68 1.67
C CYS A 229 -15.18 3.24 2.63
N LEU A 230 -15.19 4.55 2.89
CA LEU A 230 -14.25 5.21 3.82
C LEU A 230 -14.60 4.96 5.29
N ALA A 231 -15.88 4.82 5.61
CA ALA A 231 -16.34 4.55 6.97
C ALA A 231 -16.19 3.06 7.36
N ALA A 232 -16.07 2.17 6.38
CA ALA A 232 -15.99 0.74 6.63
C ALA A 232 -14.64 0.33 7.26
N LEU A 233 -14.70 -0.42 8.36
CA LEU A 233 -13.53 -1.02 9.00
C LEU A 233 -13.00 -2.26 8.27
N TYR A 234 -13.87 -2.91 7.51
CA TYR A 234 -13.56 -4.13 6.76
C TYR A 234 -13.88 -3.93 5.28
N PRO A 235 -13.18 -4.65 4.38
CA PRO A 235 -13.51 -4.64 2.97
C PRO A 235 -14.95 -5.10 2.76
N LEU A 236 -15.75 -4.27 2.09
CA LEU A 236 -17.14 -4.56 1.79
C LEU A 236 -17.27 -5.23 0.42
N THR A 237 -18.17 -6.19 0.33
CA THR A 237 -18.66 -6.72 -0.94
C THR A 237 -19.50 -5.67 -1.66
N LEU A 238 -19.68 -5.85 -2.97
CA LEU A 238 -20.49 -4.94 -3.79
C LEU A 238 -21.94 -4.81 -3.28
N LEU A 239 -22.50 -5.92 -2.78
CA LEU A 239 -23.85 -5.96 -2.21
C LEU A 239 -23.93 -5.23 -0.86
N GLU A 240 -22.94 -5.41 0.02
CA GLU A 240 -22.89 -4.69 1.30
C GLU A 240 -22.80 -3.19 1.08
N ILE A 241 -21.99 -2.74 0.11
CA ILE A 241 -21.91 -1.32 -0.26
C ILE A 241 -23.27 -0.82 -0.75
N TYR A 242 -23.94 -1.55 -1.64
CA TYR A 242 -25.25 -1.17 -2.16
C TYR A 242 -26.31 -1.02 -1.07
N TYR A 243 -26.43 -2.01 -0.19
CA TYR A 243 -27.40 -1.97 0.90
C TYR A 243 -27.05 -0.88 1.94
N SER A 244 -25.76 -0.64 2.19
CA SER A 244 -25.31 0.44 3.08
C SER A 244 -25.57 1.84 2.52
N VAL A 245 -25.48 2.01 1.19
CA VAL A 245 -25.87 3.28 0.55
C VAL A 245 -27.37 3.48 0.64
N ASN A 246 -28.16 2.43 0.38
CA ASN A 246 -29.62 2.50 0.41
C ASN A 246 -30.22 2.64 1.81
N SER A 247 -29.54 2.17 2.86
CA SER A 247 -30.01 2.35 4.24
C SER A 247 -30.02 3.81 4.70
N LEU A 248 -29.33 4.69 3.97
CA LEU A 248 -29.35 6.14 4.18
C LEU A 248 -30.50 6.85 3.45
N LEU A 249 -31.28 6.12 2.65
CA LEU A 249 -32.38 6.65 1.84
C LEU A 249 -33.72 6.19 2.43
N VAL A 250 -34.70 7.10 2.48
CA VAL A 250 -36.02 6.83 3.08
C VAL A 250 -37.03 6.46 1.99
N ASP A 251 -37.30 7.37 1.06
CA ASP A 251 -38.37 7.21 0.07
C ASP A 251 -37.86 6.87 -1.34
N THR A 252 -36.62 7.23 -1.65
CA THR A 252 -36.05 7.13 -3.00
C THR A 252 -34.79 6.29 -2.97
N PHE A 253 -34.95 4.97 -3.12
CA PHE A 253 -33.83 4.03 -3.19
C PHE A 253 -33.07 4.16 -4.51
N LEU A 254 -31.76 3.94 -4.45
CA LEU A 254 -30.89 3.84 -5.62
C LEU A 254 -31.12 2.49 -6.30
N PRO A 255 -31.58 2.45 -7.57
CA PRO A 255 -31.73 1.20 -8.31
C PRO A 255 -30.37 0.51 -8.51
N TRP A 256 -30.39 -0.83 -8.55
CA TRP A 256 -29.17 -1.63 -8.70
C TRP A 256 -28.35 -1.29 -9.95
N ASP A 257 -29.00 -1.15 -11.10
CA ASP A 257 -28.29 -0.84 -12.36
C ASP A 257 -27.64 0.55 -12.32
N GLU A 258 -28.32 1.52 -11.71
CA GLU A 258 -27.77 2.86 -11.52
C GLU A 258 -26.59 2.85 -10.55
N PHE A 259 -26.70 2.11 -9.44
CA PHE A 259 -25.60 1.88 -8.53
C PHE A 259 -24.39 1.27 -9.24
N LEU A 260 -24.56 0.24 -10.07
CA LEU A 260 -23.47 -0.36 -10.83
C LEU A 260 -22.79 0.64 -11.77
N GLN A 261 -23.57 1.50 -12.44
CA GLN A 261 -23.02 2.54 -13.29
C GLN A 261 -22.20 3.56 -12.49
N ARG A 262 -22.72 4.03 -11.35
CA ARG A 262 -22.03 4.94 -10.43
C ARG A 262 -20.77 4.30 -9.85
N PHE A 263 -20.83 3.04 -9.44
CA PHE A 263 -19.70 2.28 -8.90
C PHE A 263 -18.60 2.09 -9.94
N LYS A 264 -18.94 1.81 -11.21
CA LYS A 264 -17.97 1.76 -12.31
C LYS A 264 -17.20 3.07 -12.50
N LEU A 265 -17.78 4.21 -12.10
CA LEU A 265 -17.06 5.48 -12.13
C LEU A 265 -15.86 5.51 -11.17
N LEU A 266 -15.91 4.73 -10.09
CA LEU A 266 -14.87 4.63 -9.08
C LEU A 266 -13.78 3.59 -9.41
N SER A 267 -13.87 2.93 -10.57
CA SER A 267 -12.81 2.01 -11.03
C SER A 267 -11.46 2.72 -11.10
N GLY A 268 -10.45 2.12 -10.48
CA GLY A 268 -9.10 2.68 -10.35
C GLY A 268 -8.90 3.58 -9.11
N PHE A 269 -9.98 4.00 -8.42
CA PHE A 269 -9.90 4.65 -7.11
C PHE A 269 -10.12 3.67 -5.96
N LEU A 270 -11.03 2.72 -6.14
CA LEU A 270 -11.25 1.63 -5.19
C LEU A 270 -10.36 0.44 -5.54
N VAL A 271 -9.62 -0.07 -4.56
CA VAL A 271 -8.77 -1.25 -4.70
C VAL A 271 -9.52 -2.47 -4.18
N LYS A 272 -9.66 -3.49 -5.02
CA LYS A 272 -10.18 -4.79 -4.59
C LYS A 272 -9.12 -5.49 -3.76
N ARG A 273 -9.39 -5.73 -2.47
CA ARG A 273 -8.60 -6.68 -1.67
C ARG A 273 -9.04 -8.09 -2.09
N LEU A 274 -8.09 -8.89 -2.57
CA LEU A 274 -8.27 -10.29 -2.97
C LEU A 274 -7.98 -11.22 -1.79
#